data_AF-A0A257GE04-F1
#
_entry.id   AF-A0A257GE04-F1
#
_cell.length_a   1.000
_cell.length_b   1.000
_cell.length_c   1.000
_cell.angle_alpha   90.00
_cell.angle_beta   90.00
_cell.angle_gamma   90.00
#
_symmetry.space_group_name_H-M   'P 1'
#
loop_
_entity.id
_entity.type
_entity.pdbx_description
1 polymer ?
#
loop_
_entity_poly.entity_id
_entity_poly.type
_entity_poly.pdbx_seq_one_letter_code
_entity_poly.pdbx_strand_id
1 'polypeptide(L)' 'MSRLVKAGLLTIAAGWAPLLYEIQFGPADSNPLGLGLLMVGATAIGLLLLVIAGLKALFPKAK' A
#
# COMPACT_ATOMS: atom_id res chain seq x y z
N MET A 1 4.61 7.36 -15.56
CA MET A 1 3.93 6.71 -14.43
C MET A 1 2.86 7.63 -13.87
N SER A 2 1.59 7.21 -13.89
CA SER A 2 0.46 8.03 -13.40
C SER A 2 0.61 8.35 -11.91
N ARG A 3 0.12 9.53 -11.48
CA ARG A 3 0.11 9.94 -10.06
C ARG A 3 -0.60 8.91 -9.18
N LEU A 4 -1.63 8.25 -9.71
CA LEU A 4 -2.37 7.19 -9.02
C LEU A 4 -1.51 5.94 -8.78
N VAL A 5 -0.68 5.56 -9.75
CA VAL A 5 0.24 4.42 -9.59
C VAL A 5 1.29 4.74 -8.54
N LYS A 6 1.85 5.95 -8.56
CA LYS A 6 2.81 6.39 -7.54
C LYS A 6 2.18 6.38 -6.14
N ALA A 7 0.98 6.96 -6.01
CA ALA A 7 0.25 6.96 -4.75
C ALA A 7 -0.05 5.54 -4.25
N GLY A 8 -0.52 4.65 -5.13
CA GLY A 8 -0.79 3.25 -4.78
C GLY A 8 0.43 2.52 -4.24
N LEU A 9 1.57 2.61 -4.95
CA LEU A 9 2.82 1.99 -4.50
C LEU A 9 3.35 2.60 -3.20
N LEU A 10 3.27 3.92 -3.06
CA LEU A 10 3.70 4.60 -1.83
C LEU A 10 2.84 4.21 -0.63
N THR A 11 1.52 4.09 -0.80
CA THR A 11 0.62 3.64 0.26
C THR A 11 0.96 2.22 0.71
N ILE A 12 1.18 1.29 -0.24
CA ILE A 12 1.57 -0.09 0.09
C ILE A 12 2.90 -0.08 0.85
N ALA A 13 3.92 0.60 0.31
CA ALA A 13 5.23 0.67 0.94
C ALA A 13 5.17 1.27 2.35
N ALA A 14 4.41 2.36 2.53
CA ALA A 14 4.23 3.01 3.83
C ALA A 14 3.50 2.12 4.84
N GLY A 15 2.54 1.30 4.40
CA GLY A 15 1.84 0.34 5.26
C GLY A 15 2.70 -0.84 5.68
N TRP A 16 3.57 -1.31 4.80
CA TRP A 16 4.47 -2.44 5.07
C TRP A 16 5.71 -2.05 5.87
N ALA A 17 6.24 -0.85 5.65
CA ALA A 17 7.47 -0.37 6.27
C ALA A 17 7.52 -0.55 7.80
N PRO A 18 6.53 -0.11 8.60
CA PRO A 18 6.62 -0.23 10.05
C PRO A 18 6.50 -1.68 10.52
N LEU A 19 5.68 -2.51 9.87
CA LEU A 19 5.57 -3.93 10.22
C LEU A 19 6.89 -4.67 9.94
N LEU A 20 7.50 -4.44 8.79
CA LEU A 20 8.80 -5.04 8.45
C LEU A 20 9.91 -4.57 9.38
N TYR A 21 9.90 -3.29 9.76
CA TYR A 21 10.83 -2.76 10.75
C TYR A 21 10.68 -3.46 12.10
N GLU A 22 9.45 -3.61 12.59
CA GLU A 22 9.17 -4.29 13.86
C GLU A 22 9.54 -5.77 13.82
N ILE A 23 9.28 -6.47 12.71
CA ILE A 23 9.68 -7.88 12.55
C ILE A 23 11.21 -8.05 12.60
N GLN A 24 11.95 -7.10 12.03
CA GLN A 24 13.40 -7.22 11.87
C GLN A 24 14.19 -6.69 13.08
N PHE A 25 13.69 -5.63 13.73
CA PHE A 25 14.42 -4.90 14.78
C PHE A 25 13.62 -4.73 16.08
N GLY A 26 12.36 -5.17 16.10
CA GLY A 26 11.48 -5.02 17.25
C GLY A 26 11.84 -5.98 18.40
N PRO A 27 11.38 -5.68 19.62
CA PRO A 27 11.51 -6.57 20.77
C PRO A 27 10.83 -7.93 20.52
N ALA A 28 11.40 -9.01 21.04
CA ALA A 28 10.82 -10.35 20.92
C ALA A 28 9.41 -10.48 21.53
N ASP A 29 9.12 -9.67 22.56
CA ASP A 29 7.83 -9.65 23.26
C ASP A 29 6.84 -8.59 22.71
N SER A 30 7.14 -7.99 21.56
CA SER A 30 6.25 -7.02 20.93
C SER A 30 5.00 -7.69 20.34
N ASN A 31 3.88 -6.94 20.30
CA ASN A 31 2.63 -7.40 19.69
C ASN A 31 2.32 -6.59 18.42
N PRO A 32 2.73 -7.05 17.23
CA PRO A 32 2.60 -6.27 15.99
C PRO A 32 1.19 -6.32 15.36
N LEU A 33 0.15 -6.78 16.07
CA LEU A 33 -1.21 -6.87 15.51
C LEU A 33 -1.72 -5.54 14.91
N GLY A 34 -1.46 -4.42 15.58
CA GLY A 34 -1.83 -3.09 15.06
C GLY A 34 -1.10 -2.73 13.76
N LEU A 35 0.18 -3.09 13.64
CA LEU A 35 0.98 -2.89 12.44
C LEU A 35 0.53 -3.81 11.30
N GLY A 36 0.11 -5.03 11.63
CA GLY A 36 -0.52 -5.96 10.69
C GLY A 36 -1.82 -5.40 10.10
N LEU A 37 -2.70 -4.84 10.93
CA LEU A 37 -3.93 -4.20 10.47
C LEU A 37 -3.66 -2.98 9.59
N LEU A 38 -2.67 -2.16 9.96
CA LEU A 38 -2.22 -1.03 9.14
C LEU A 38 -1.72 -1.50 7.76
N MET A 39 -0.88 -2.53 7.73
CA MET A 39 -0.37 -3.13 6.50
C MET A 39 -1.50 -3.64 5.60
N VAL A 40 -2.50 -4.35 6.16
CA VAL A 40 -3.66 -4.84 5.41
C VAL A 40 -4.46 -3.68 4.82
N GLY A 41 -4.81 -2.68 5.64
CA GLY A 41 -5.58 -1.52 5.19
C GLY A 41 -4.87 -0.72 4.10
N ALA A 42 -3.58 -0.45 4.29
CA ALA A 42 -2.76 0.24 3.31
C ALA A 42 -2.62 -0.55 2.00
N THR A 43 -2.50 -1.88 2.09
CA THR A 43 -2.45 -2.75 0.90
C THR A 43 -3.76 -2.70 0.12
N ALA A 44 -4.90 -2.77 0.81
CA ALA A 44 -6.22 -2.67 0.19
C ALA A 44 -6.42 -1.32 -0.54
N ILE A 45 -6.08 -0.21 0.12
CA ILE A 45 -6.18 1.14 -0.47
C ILE A 45 -5.21 1.28 -1.66
N GLY A 46 -3.98 0.80 -1.53
CA GLY A 46 -2.99 0.86 -2.59
C GLY A 46 -3.39 0.07 -3.83
N LEU A 47 -3.91 -1.15 -3.66
CA LEU A 47 -4.45 -1.96 -4.74
C LEU A 47 -5.63 -1.27 -5.43
N LEU A 48 -6.54 -0.64 -4.67
CA LEU A 48 -7.65 0.12 -5.23
C LEU A 48 -7.15 1.25 -6.16
N LEU A 49 -6.12 1.99 -5.73
CA LEU A 49 -5.51 3.05 -6.55
C LEU A 49 -4.86 2.50 -7.82
N LEU A 50 -4.21 1.33 -7.74
CA LEU A 50 -3.63 0.66 -8.90
C LEU A 50 -4.70 0.18 -9.88
N VAL A 51 -5.81 -0.39 -9.38
CA VAL A 51 -6.97 -0.78 -10.21
C VAL A 51 -7.55 0.43 -10.92
N ILE A 52 -7.80 1.54 -10.21
CA ILE A 52 -8.32 2.78 -10.82
C ILE A 52 -7.35 3.32 -11.88
N ALA A 53 -6.05 3.27 -11.61
CA ALA A 53 -5.03 3.69 -12.57
C ALA A 53 -5.02 2.81 -13.83
N GLY A 54 -5.16 1.49 -13.67
CA GLY A 54 -5.25 0.52 -14.76
C GLY A 54 -6.49 0.73 -15.61
N LEU A 55 -7.67 0.88 -14.98
CA LEU A 55 -8.93 1.17 -15.68
C LEU A 55 -8.85 2.47 -16.48
N LYS A 56 -8.25 3.53 -15.92
CA LYS A 56 -8.02 4.79 -16.65
C LYS A 56 -7.08 4.65 -17.84
N ALA A 57 -6.10 3.75 -17.77
CA ALA A 57 -5.18 3.49 -18.87
C ALA A 57 -5.84 2.67 -19.99
N LEU A 58 -6.79 1.79 -19.64
CA LEU A 58 -7.54 0.96 -20.59
C LEU A 58 -8.69 1.72 -21.27
N PHE A 59 -9.31 2.67 -20.59
CA PHE A 59 -10.37 3.54 -21.13
C PHE A 59 -9.92 5.01 -21.15
N PRO A 60 -8.90 5.37 -21.95
CA PRO A 60 -8.57 6.77 -22.15
C PRO A 60 -9.81 7.44 -22.77
N LYS A 61 -10.37 8.44 -22.08
CA LYS A 61 -11.48 9.23 -22.64
C LYS A 61 -11.08 9.65 -24.07
N ALA A 62 -11.86 9.20 -25.05
CA ALA A 62 -11.71 9.67 -26.43
C ALA A 62 -11.80 11.20 -26.40
N LYS A 63 -10.75 11.84 -26.90
CA LYS A 63 -10.66 13.30 -26.98
C LYS A 63 -11.72 13.85 -27.93
#